data_AF-A0A7K8YD44-F1
#
_entry.id   AF-A0A7K8YD44-F1
#
_cell.length_a   1.000
_cell.length_b   1.000
_cell.length_c   1.000
_cell.angle_alpha   90.00
_cell.angle_beta   90.00
_cell.angle_gamma   90.00
#
_symmetry.space_group_name_H-M   'P 1'
#
loop_
_entity.id
_entity.type
_entity.pdbx_description
1 polymer ?
#
loop_
_entity_poly.entity_id
_entity_poly.type
_entity_poly.pdbx_seq_one_letter_code
_entity_poly.pdbx_strand_id
1 'polypeptide(L)'
;MKGDEIWDQETEWGGIFPNSDGTFHSWTRIEALPGEREQYRCRVEHAGMPEPGIFAWEPESIWNSTPVVVTLPVIAAIIIISLIGFRVWKLQSGNSRDGGQEGA
;
A
#
# COMPACT_ATOMS: atom_id res chain seq x y z
N MET A 1 -6.90 22.47 -3.46
CA MET A 1 -8.13 22.80 -2.71
C MET A 1 -8.41 21.74 -1.66
N LYS A 2 -9.04 22.13 -0.55
CA LYS A 2 -9.51 21.25 0.52
C LYS A 2 -11.01 21.51 0.70
N GLY A 3 -11.86 20.59 0.26
CA GLY A 3 -13.27 20.91 0.04
C GLY A 3 -13.43 21.99 -1.03
N ASP A 4 -14.11 23.10 -0.69
CA ASP A 4 -14.32 24.24 -1.59
C ASP A 4 -13.26 25.34 -1.45
N GLU A 5 -12.34 25.21 -0.49
CA GLU A 5 -11.32 26.23 -0.20
C GLU A 5 -10.07 26.06 -1.07
N ILE A 6 -9.62 27.13 -1.72
CA ILE A 6 -8.35 27.18 -2.45
C ILE A 6 -7.24 27.55 -1.46
N TRP A 7 -6.20 26.70 -1.39
CA TRP A 7 -5.08 26.85 -0.49
C TRP A 7 -3.88 27.36 -1.27
N ASP A 8 -3.63 28.68 -1.25
CA ASP A 8 -2.55 29.30 -2.04
C ASP A 8 -1.28 29.61 -1.24
N GLN A 9 -1.39 29.88 0.07
CA GLN A 9 -0.26 30.35 0.89
C GLN A 9 0.78 29.25 1.18
N GLU A 10 0.34 28.00 1.32
CA GLU A 10 1.20 26.84 1.61
C GLU A 10 1.56 26.04 0.36
N THR A 11 1.11 26.55 -0.80
CA THR A 11 1.24 25.86 -2.08
C THR A 11 2.41 26.46 -2.84
N GLU A 12 3.42 25.63 -3.11
CA GLU A 12 4.54 25.98 -3.98
C GLU A 12 4.11 25.85 -5.43
N TRP A 13 4.34 26.90 -6.22
CA TRP A 13 4.00 26.94 -7.63
C TRP A 13 5.25 26.85 -8.51
N GLY A 14 5.27 25.85 -9.38
CA GLY A 14 6.25 25.76 -10.44
C GLY A 14 5.93 26.74 -11.56
N GLY A 15 6.96 27.31 -12.18
CA GLY A 15 6.82 28.10 -13.41
C GLY A 15 6.17 27.31 -14.55
N ILE A 16 5.81 28.03 -15.61
CA ILE A 16 5.29 27.43 -16.84
C ILE A 16 6.46 27.26 -17.81
N PHE A 17 6.73 26.03 -18.22
CA PHE A 17 7.86 25.68 -19.07
C PHE A 17 7.37 25.06 -20.39
N PRO A 18 7.98 25.45 -21.53
CA PRO A 18 7.61 24.88 -22.82
C PRO A 18 8.17 23.47 -23.01
N ASN A 19 7.40 22.62 -23.69
CA ASN A 19 7.80 21.29 -24.15
C ASN A 19 8.24 21.32 -25.61
N SER A 20 8.94 20.28 -26.07
CA SER A 20 9.41 20.16 -27.46
C SER A 20 8.28 19.96 -28.48
N ASP A 21 7.12 19.50 -28.03
CA ASP A 21 5.93 19.26 -28.85
C ASP A 21 5.03 20.50 -28.98
N GLY A 22 5.45 21.65 -28.42
CA GLY A 22 4.69 22.90 -28.44
C GLY A 22 3.65 23.01 -27.33
N THR A 23 3.55 22.04 -26.42
CA THR A 23 2.74 22.15 -25.21
C THR A 23 3.52 22.82 -24.07
N PHE A 24 2.86 23.05 -22.94
CA PHE A 24 3.49 23.60 -21.73
C PHE A 24 3.26 22.65 -20.56
N HIS A 25 4.20 22.63 -19.62
CA HIS A 25 4.01 21.99 -18.32
C HIS A 25 4.21 22.99 -17.18
N SER A 26 3.47 22.78 -16.10
CA SER A 26 3.59 23.50 -14.83
C SER A 26 3.18 22.52 -13.72
N TRP A 27 3.48 22.86 -12.48
CA TRP A 27 3.20 21.99 -11.34
C TRP A 27 2.91 22.82 -10.09
N THR A 28 2.30 22.16 -9.13
CA THR A 28 2.02 22.71 -7.81
C THR A 28 2.31 21.65 -6.75
N ARG A 29 2.80 22.06 -5.58
CA ARG A 29 3.12 21.16 -4.47
C ARG A 29 2.59 21.75 -3.17
N ILE A 30 2.03 20.87 -2.35
CA ILE A 30 1.65 21.18 -0.98
C ILE A 30 2.19 20.07 -0.07
N GLU A 31 2.61 20.44 1.12
CA GLU A 31 2.96 19.47 2.16
C GLU A 31 1.69 19.03 2.89
N ALA A 32 1.43 17.73 2.93
CA ALA A 32 0.25 17.17 3.59
C ALA A 32 0.66 16.00 4.50
N LEU A 33 0.11 15.99 5.72
CA LEU A 33 0.25 14.86 6.62
C LEU A 33 -0.38 13.60 5.99
N PRO A 34 0.14 12.38 6.26
CA PRO A 34 -0.37 11.16 5.65
C PRO A 34 -1.89 10.95 5.80
N GLY A 35 -2.47 11.36 6.94
CA GLY A 35 -3.92 11.26 7.20
C GLY A 35 -4.77 12.35 6.53
N GLU A 36 -4.15 13.37 5.95
CA GLU A 36 -4.84 14.51 5.34
C GLU A 36 -4.78 14.50 3.82
N ARG A 37 -3.92 13.68 3.20
CA ARG A 37 -3.73 13.63 1.73
C ARG A 37 -5.05 13.44 0.97
N GLU A 38 -5.93 12.59 1.48
CA GLU A 38 -7.25 12.31 0.89
C GLU A 38 -8.21 13.51 0.93
N GLN A 39 -7.94 14.51 1.78
CA GLN A 39 -8.75 15.72 1.92
C GLN A 39 -8.38 16.76 0.85
N TYR A 40 -7.19 16.64 0.26
CA TYR A 40 -6.72 17.56 -0.77
C TYR A 40 -7.09 17.07 -2.16
N ARG A 41 -7.49 18.02 -3.00
CA ARG A 41 -7.74 17.83 -4.43
C ARG A 41 -6.97 18.88 -5.23
N CYS A 42 -6.35 18.48 -6.33
CA CYS A 42 -5.72 19.41 -7.28
C CYS A 42 -6.79 19.90 -8.26
N ARG A 43 -6.93 21.22 -8.40
CA ARG A 43 -7.86 21.85 -9.34
C ARG A 43 -7.06 22.49 -10.47
N VAL A 44 -7.35 22.10 -11.71
CA VAL A 44 -6.66 22.57 -12.91
C VAL A 44 -7.66 23.30 -13.80
N GLU A 45 -7.40 24.59 -14.02
CA GLU A 45 -8.19 25.41 -14.94
C GLU A 45 -7.37 25.70 -16.19
N HIS A 46 -7.95 25.46 -17.36
CA HIS A 46 -7.30 25.69 -18.63
C HIS A 46 -8.36 26.08 -19.67
N ALA A 47 -8.07 27.06 -20.52
CA ALA A 47 -9.03 27.57 -21.50
C ALA A 47 -9.52 26.51 -22.51
N GLY A 48 -8.73 25.45 -22.71
CA GLY A 48 -9.13 24.30 -23.53
C GLY A 48 -10.10 23.32 -22.87
N MET A 49 -10.45 23.53 -21.59
CA MET A 49 -11.40 22.70 -20.85
C MET A 49 -12.63 23.53 -20.49
N PRO A 50 -13.86 23.05 -20.78
CA PRO A 50 -15.08 23.78 -20.43
C PRO A 50 -15.33 23.81 -18.91
N GLU A 51 -14.79 22.84 -18.18
CA GLU A 51 -14.89 22.72 -16.72
C GLU A 51 -13.50 22.50 -16.10
N PRO A 52 -13.28 22.90 -14.83
CA PRO A 52 -12.05 22.62 -14.12
C PRO A 52 -11.82 21.11 -13.93
N GLY A 53 -10.60 20.64 -14.18
CA GLY A 53 -10.18 19.29 -13.85
C GLY A 53 -9.91 19.15 -12.36
N ILE A 54 -10.57 18.23 -11.67
CA ILE A 54 -10.37 17.96 -10.24
C ILE A 54 -9.71 16.59 -10.06
N PHE A 55 -8.50 16.56 -9.49
CA PHE A 55 -7.69 15.36 -9.34
C PHE A 55 -7.45 15.03 -7.87
N ALA A 56 -7.61 13.75 -7.53
CA ALA A 56 -7.34 13.17 -6.22
C ALA A 56 -5.87 12.74 -6.09
N TRP A 57 -5.39 12.57 -4.86
CA TRP A 57 -4.19 11.75 -4.63
C TRP A 57 -4.47 10.29 -5.02
N GLU A 58 -3.46 9.60 -5.55
CA GLU A 58 -3.59 8.17 -5.85
C GLU A 58 -3.61 7.41 -4.51
N PRO A 59 -4.60 6.51 -4.28
CA PRO A 59 -4.65 5.74 -3.05
C PRO A 59 -3.38 4.90 -2.87
N GLU A 60 -2.83 4.93 -1.64
CA GLU A 60 -1.77 4.03 -1.22
C GLU A 60 -2.24 2.58 -1.39
N SER A 61 -1.60 1.83 -2.29
CA SER A 61 -2.03 0.46 -2.54
C SER A 61 -1.71 -0.41 -1.32
N ILE A 62 -2.71 -1.15 -0.84
CA ILE A 62 -2.55 -2.11 0.28
C ILE A 62 -1.45 -3.13 -0.04
N TRP A 63 -1.25 -3.44 -1.32
CA TRP A 63 -0.22 -4.36 -1.80
C TRP A 63 1.21 -3.82 -1.67
N ASN A 64 1.37 -2.49 -1.67
CA ASN A 64 2.67 -1.83 -1.44
C ASN A 64 2.97 -1.60 0.04
N SER A 65 2.04 -1.93 0.94
CA SER A 65 2.29 -1.85 2.38
C SER A 65 3.23 -2.96 2.84
N THR A 66 4.44 -2.58 3.27
CA THR A 66 5.46 -3.44 3.88
C THR A 66 4.93 -4.49 4.87
N PRO A 67 4.00 -4.19 5.82
CA PRO A 67 3.49 -5.21 6.72
C PRO A 67 2.73 -6.33 6.01
N VAL A 68 1.98 -6.04 4.94
CA VAL A 68 1.18 -7.06 4.23
C VAL A 68 2.09 -8.07 3.53
N VAL A 69 3.16 -7.59 2.89
CA VAL A 69 4.11 -8.43 2.13
C VAL A 69 4.89 -9.39 3.04
N VAL A 70 5.18 -8.99 4.28
CA VAL A 70 5.96 -9.82 5.22
C VAL A 70 5.07 -10.69 6.11
N THR A 71 3.94 -10.19 6.58
CA THR A 71 3.12 -10.90 7.57
C THR A 71 2.43 -12.13 6.98
N LEU A 72 1.90 -12.04 5.75
CA LEU A 72 1.20 -13.17 5.11
C LEU A 72 2.09 -14.41 4.87
N PRO A 73 3.30 -14.30 4.28
CA PRO A 73 4.15 -15.48 4.09
C PRO A 73 4.65 -16.09 5.40
N VAL A 74 4.91 -15.27 6.43
CA VAL A 74 5.34 -15.77 7.75
C VAL A 74 4.25 -16.63 8.40
N ILE A 75 2.99 -16.15 8.39
CA ILE A 75 1.85 -16.92 8.93
C ILE A 75 1.71 -18.25 8.17
N ALA A 76 1.80 -18.23 6.84
CA ALA A 76 1.73 -19.44 6.03
C ALA A 76 2.84 -20.45 6.39
N ALA A 77 4.08 -19.98 6.57
CA ALA A 77 5.21 -20.82 6.96
C ALA A 77 5.02 -21.47 8.33
N ILE A 78 4.52 -20.73 9.32
CA ILE A 78 4.25 -21.27 10.67
C ILE A 78 3.22 -22.41 10.61
N ILE A 79 2.13 -22.23 9.87
CA ILE A 79 1.08 -23.24 9.73
C ILE A 79 1.66 -24.52 9.10
N ILE A 80 2.48 -24.38 8.05
CA ILE A 80 3.13 -25.53 7.38
C ILE A 80 4.04 -26.28 8.36
N ILE A 81 4.88 -25.57 9.11
CA ILE A 81 5.79 -26.18 10.10
C ILE A 81 5.01 -26.92 11.19
N SER A 82 3.94 -26.32 11.72
CA SER A 82 3.08 -26.96 12.73
C SER A 82 2.41 -28.22 12.21
N LEU A 83 1.91 -28.22 10.97
CA LEU A 83 1.29 -29.40 10.37
C LEU A 83 2.31 -30.54 10.18
N ILE A 84 3.52 -30.24 9.72
CA ILE A 84 4.59 -31.23 9.56
C ILE A 84 4.98 -31.80 10.93
N GLY A 85 5.23 -30.92 11.91
CA GLY A 85 5.57 -31.34 13.28
C GLY A 85 4.51 -32.24 13.90
N PHE A 86 3.23 -31.89 13.75
CA PHE A 86 2.12 -32.69 14.26
C PHE A 86 2.03 -34.08 13.59
N ARG A 87 2.26 -34.16 12.27
CA ARG A 87 2.27 -35.44 11.54
C ARG A 87 3.42 -36.34 12.02
N VAL A 88 4.62 -35.79 12.18
CA VAL A 88 5.79 -36.54 12.70
C VAL A 88 5.54 -37.02 14.12
N TRP A 89 5.00 -36.17 15.00
CA TRP A 89 4.67 -36.54 16.37
C TRP A 89 3.64 -37.69 16.42
N LYS A 90 2.60 -37.62 15.58
CA LYS A 90 1.59 -38.69 15.50
C LYS A 90 2.20 -40.02 15.02
N LEU A 91 3.10 -39.99 14.04
CA LEU A 91 3.78 -41.20 13.54
C LEU A 91 4.69 -41.82 14.60
N GLN A 92 5.47 -41.01 15.33
CA GLN A 92 6.32 -41.51 16.40
C GLN A 92 5.52 -42.01 17.60
N SER A 93 4.42 -41.33 17.99
CA SER A 93 3.54 -41.77 19.09
C SER A 93 2.84 -43.10 18.80
N GLY A 94 2.53 -43.40 17.54
CA GLY A 94 2.04 -44.72 17.13
C GLY A 94 3.10 -45.82 17.30
N ASN A 95 4.35 -45.51 16.95
CA ASN A 95 5.46 -46.47 17.02
C ASN A 95 5.93 -46.76 18.47
N SER A 96 5.80 -45.80 19.39
CA SER A 96 6.17 -45.98 20.81
C SER A 96 5.16 -46.82 21.62
N ARG A 97 3.97 -47.12 21.08
CA ARG A 97 2.97 -47.95 21.76
C ARG A 97 3.09 -49.45 21.45
N ASP A 98 3.84 -49.81 20.40
CA ASP A 98 4.01 -51.20 19.96
C ASP A 98 5.33 -51.84 20.45
N GLY A 99 6.31 -51.03 20.88
CA GLY A 99 7.61 -51.52 21.38
C GLY A 99 7.69 -51.77 22.91
N GLY A 100 6.56 -51.82 23.61
CA GLY A 100 6.48 -51.86 25.09
C GLY A 100 6.16 -53.23 25.73
N GLN A 101 6.02 -54.30 24.94
CA GLN A 101 5.80 -55.66 25.45
C GLN A 101 6.72 -56.66 24.76
N GLU A 102 7.99 -56.73 25.16
CA GLU A 102 8.82 -57.94 25.03
C GLU A 102 10.09 -57.75 25.86
N GLY A 103 10.28 -58.59 26.89
CA GLY A 103 11.47 -58.61 27.74
C GLY A 103 11.21 -58.78 29.24
N ALA A 104 10.53 -59.87 29.61
CA ALA A 104 10.61 -60.47 30.95
C ALA A 104 11.69 -61.56 30.95
#